data_AF-H1L1P0-F1
#
_entry.id   AF-H1L1P0-F1
#
_cell.length_a   1.000
_cell.length_b   1.000
_cell.length_c   1.000
_cell.angle_alpha   90.00
_cell.angle_beta   90.00
_cell.angle_gamma   90.00
#
_symmetry.space_group_name_H-M   'P 1'
#
loop_
_entity.id
_entity.type
_entity.pdbx_description
1 polymer ?
#
loop_
_entity_poly.entity_id
_entity_poly.type
_entity_poly.pdbx_seq_one_letter_code
_entity_poly.pdbx_strand_id
1 'polypeptide(L)' 'MSDNIIGAAFPIPKPLISRILDEHKNVFVKPATLTKLEKGMKIIFYASREEQGFMERQKLRI' A
#
# COMPACT_ATOMS: atom_id res chain seq x y z
N MET A 1 -21.55 14.27 4.75
CA MET A 1 -20.54 13.86 5.73
C MET A 1 -19.31 13.46 4.94
N SER A 2 -18.19 14.16 5.10
CA SER A 2 -16.93 13.78 4.44
C SER A 2 -16.42 12.51 5.10
N ASP A 3 -16.38 11.40 4.36
CA ASP A 3 -15.77 10.16 4.83
C ASP A 3 -14.35 10.45 5.32
N ASN A 4 -14.07 10.11 6.57
CA ASN A 4 -12.75 10.29 7.17
C ASN A 4 -11.78 9.24 6.59
N ILE A 5 -11.27 9.49 5.38
CA ILE A 5 -10.33 8.60 4.69
C ILE A 5 -8.96 8.70 5.37
N ILE A 6 -8.57 7.65 6.09
CA ILE A 6 -7.30 7.59 6.82
C ILE A 6 -6.14 6.99 6.00
N GLY A 7 -6.41 6.47 4.80
CA GLY A 7 -5.44 5.67 4.05
C GLY A 7 -5.96 4.95 2.81
N ALA A 8 -5.08 4.14 2.21
CA ALA A 8 -5.39 3.26 1.08
C ALA A 8 -4.78 1.86 1.25
N ALA A 9 -5.40 0.87 0.64
CA ALA A 9 -4.90 -0.51 0.59
C ALA A 9 -4.62 -0.92 -0.86
N PHE A 10 -3.47 -1.54 -1.10
CA PHE A 10 -3.07 -2.02 -2.42
C PHE A 10 -2.88 -3.54 -2.43
N PRO A 11 -3.53 -4.26 -3.36
CA PRO A 11 -3.15 -5.64 -3.66
C PRO A 11 -1.78 -5.64 -4.35
N ILE A 12 -0.89 -6.48 -3.83
CA ILE A 12 0.42 -6.72 -4.41
C ILE A 12 0.53 -8.23 -4.70
N PRO A 13 1.02 -8.64 -5.88
CA PRO A 13 1.39 -10.03 -6.13
C PRO A 13 2.38 -10.53 -5.08
N LYS A 14 2.22 -11.76 -4.58
CA LYS A 14 3.11 -12.35 -3.57
C LYS A 14 4.61 -12.21 -3.89
N PRO A 15 5.08 -12.41 -5.14
CA PRO A 15 6.50 -12.23 -5.46
C PRO A 15 7.03 -10.80 -5.28
N LEU A 16 6.15 -9.80 -5.18
CA LEU A 16 6.51 -8.39 -5.01
C LEU A 16 6.36 -7.93 -3.55
N ILE A 17 5.65 -8.67 -2.68
CA ILE A 17 5.49 -8.31 -1.26
C ILE A 17 6.82 -8.45 -0.51
N SER A 18 7.60 -9.50 -0.82
CA SER A 18 8.94 -9.73 -0.23
C SER A 18 9.89 -8.58 -0.51
N ARG A 19 9.72 -7.90 -1.65
CA ARG A 19 10.52 -6.72 -1.96
C ARG A 19 10.25 -5.56 -1.01
N ILE A 20 9.02 -5.43 -0.53
CA ILE A 20 8.61 -4.39 0.41
C ILE A 20 9.02 -4.77 1.84
N LEU A 21 8.80 -6.03 2.21
CA LEU A 21 9.02 -6.55 3.56
C LEU A 21 10.49 -6.86 3.85
N ASP A 22 11.12 -7.63 2.98
CA ASP A 22 12.45 -8.24 3.21
C ASP A 22 13.56 -7.42 2.54
N GLU A 23 13.33 -6.93 1.32
CA GLU A 23 14.31 -6.12 0.58
C GLU A 23 14.25 -4.62 0.96
N HIS A 24 13.39 -4.24 1.91
CA HIS A 24 13.19 -2.87 2.38
C HIS A 24 12.91 -1.84 1.26
N LYS A 25 12.31 -2.27 0.15
CA LYS A 25 11.92 -1.32 -0.90
C LYS A 25 10.85 -0.38 -0.37
N ASN A 26 11.17 0.90 -0.41
CA ASN A 26 10.35 1.98 0.12
C ASN A 26 9.72 2.86 -0.99
N VAL A 27 9.92 2.49 -2.26
CA VAL A 27 9.33 3.19 -3.41
C VAL A 27 8.27 2.30 -4.06
N PHE A 28 7.03 2.78 -4.06
CA PHE A 28 5.89 2.15 -4.71
C PHE A 28 5.35 3.06 -5.82
N VAL A 29 5.45 2.63 -7.08
CA VAL A 29 5.01 3.41 -8.24
C VAL A 29 3.66 2.90 -8.75
N LYS A 30 2.71 3.81 -8.93
CA LYS A 30 1.38 3.52 -9.48
C LYS A 30 1.03 4.62 -10.51
N PRO A 31 0.28 4.31 -11.58
CA PRO A 31 -0.24 5.34 -12.47
C PRO A 31 -1.01 6.42 -11.69
N ALA A 32 -1.01 7.65 -12.22
CA ALA A 32 -1.57 8.85 -11.59
C ALA A 32 -3.11 8.88 -11.55
N THR A 33 -3.74 7.76 -11.21
CA THR A 33 -5.20 7.62 -11.03
C THR A 33 -5.63 7.74 -9.57
N LEU A 34 -4.67 7.90 -8.66
CA LEU A 34 -4.89 7.97 -7.22
C LEU A 34 -5.10 9.43 -6.77
N THR A 35 -6.28 9.98 -7.05
CA THR A 35 -6.62 11.39 -6.80
C THR A 35 -6.92 11.74 -5.34
N LYS A 36 -7.07 10.74 -4.47
CA LYS A 36 -7.44 10.90 -3.04
C LYS A 36 -6.30 10.60 -2.07
N LEU A 37 -5.08 10.42 -2.56
CA LEU A 37 -3.91 10.15 -1.71
C LEU A 37 -3.23 11.45 -1.30
N GLU A 38 -3.06 11.62 0.00
CA GLU A 38 -2.39 12.78 0.59
C GLU A 38 -1.21 12.34 1.46
N LYS A 39 -0.21 13.21 1.58
CA LYS A 39 0.96 12.97 2.42
C LYS A 39 0.52 12.65 3.86
N GLY A 40 1.10 11.59 4.43
CA GLY A 40 0.83 11.18 5.81
C GLY A 40 -0.33 10.20 5.99
N MET A 41 -1.08 9.89 4.94
CA MET A 41 -2.04 8.79 4.92
C MET A 41 -1.37 7.43 5.20
N LYS A 42 -2.14 6.48 5.74
CA LYS A 42 -1.67 5.11 5.97
C LYS A 42 -1.79 4.28 4.68
N ILE A 43 -0.74 3.59 4.28
CA ILE A 43 -0.72 2.67 3.15
C ILE A 43 -0.61 1.25 3.68
N ILE A 44 -1.46 0.36 3.20
CA ILE A 44 -1.42 -1.05 3.56
C ILE A 44 -1.21 -1.87 2.29
N PHE A 45 -0.27 -2.81 2.33
CA PHE A 45 -0.05 -3.78 1.27
C PHE A 45 -0.61 -5.14 1.70
N TYR A 46 -1.35 -5.81 0.81
CA TYR A 46 -1.86 -7.16 1.05
C TYR A 46 -1.52 -8.09 -0.11
N ALA A 47 -1.23 -9.35 0.21
CA ALA A 47 -0.97 -10.38 -0.78
C ALA A 47 -2.30 -10.87 -1.38
N SER A 48 -2.44 -10.78 -2.70
CA SER A 48 -3.64 -11.29 -3.39
C SER A 48 -3.44 -12.76 -3.82
N ARG A 49 -4.55 -13.54 -3.81
CA ARG A 49 -4.73 -14.92 -4.35
C ARG A 49 -4.24 -16.12 -3.53
N GLU A 50 -3.04 -16.11 -2.95
CA GLU A 50 -2.48 -17.36 -2.39
C GLU A 50 -2.35 -17.41 -0.86
N GLU A 51 -2.41 -16.27 -0.16
CA GLU A 51 -2.49 -16.14 1.30
C GLU A 51 -3.18 -14.81 1.60
N GLN A 52 -4.48 -14.82 1.88
CA GLN A 52 -5.25 -13.59 2.09
C GLN A 52 -4.94 -13.02 3.47
N GLY A 53 -4.14 -11.96 3.52
CA GLY A 53 -3.82 -11.26 4.77
C GLY A 53 -3.21 -9.87 4.54
N PHE A 54 -3.40 -8.97 5.50
CA PHE A 54 -2.67 -7.69 5.53
C PHE A 54 -1.24 -7.96 5.96
N MET A 55 -0.29 -7.68 5.08
CA MET A 55 1.11 -8.09 5.28
C MET A 55 1.97 -6.96 5.84
N GLU A 56 1.67 -5.70 5.49
CA GLU A 56 2.51 -4.57 5.89
C GLU A 56 1.73 -3.26 5.98
N ARG A 57 2.11 -2.41 6.93
CA ARG A 57 1.56 -1.06 7.11
C ARG A 57 2.66 -0.01 7.05
N GLN A 58 2.53 0.96 6.15
CA GLN A 58 3.46 2.09 6.01
C GLN A 58 2.74 3.44 6.05
N LYS A 59 3.49 4.53 6.20
CA LYS A 59 3.00 5.91 6.11
C LYS A 59 3.42 6.50 4.77
N LEU A 60 2.48 7.06 4.01
CA LEU A 60 2.76 7.65 2.71
C LEU A 60 3.71 8.85 2.85
N ARG A 61 4.81 8.77 2.11
CA ARG A 61 5.75 9.86 1.87
C ARG A 61 5.75 10.09 0.36
N ILE A 62 5.25 11.26 -0.05
CA ILE A 62 5.34 11.80 -1.41
C ILE A 62 6.44 12.86 -1.45
#